data_AF-A0A0G1Q3V1-F1
#
_entry.id   AF-A0A0G1Q3V1-F1
#
_cell.length_a   1.000
_cell.length_b   1.000
_cell.length_c   1.000
_cell.angle_alpha   90.00
_cell.angle_beta   90.00
_cell.angle_gamma   90.00
#
_symmetry.space_group_name_H-M   'P 1'
#
loop_
_entity.id
_entity.type
_entity.pdbx_description
1 polymer ?
#
loop_
_entity_poly.entity_id
_entity_poly.type
_entity_poly.pdbx_seq_one_letter_code
_entity_poly.pdbx_strand_id
1 'polypeptide(L)'
;RYVSNSSGSNVCNEYGYDIATDSSGIYVIGNSQSNCGTGQWQIAKLDFSGNPVSSFGSSGIASYIPSGGGTEPKDIFVDSTGLYVAGYDSAPGDWQWRVDKRSATDGSSIWTRTSNPSSSIDYANAVVVDSTGQLYAGGVDLSLGNGEWRIEGRRTEAPVTAPAVTTQSAGSVGDSGDNRLVQV
;
A
#
# COMPACT_ATOMS: atom_id res chain seq x y z
N ARG A 1 1.66 -26.25 -0.96
CA ARG A 1 1.30 -25.55 0.31
C ARG A 1 2.50 -24.70 0.70
N TYR A 2 2.42 -23.38 0.54
CA TYR A 2 3.41 -22.46 1.09
C TYR A 2 2.99 -22.10 2.53
N VAL A 3 3.95 -22.09 3.45
CA VAL A 3 3.78 -21.63 4.83
C VAL A 3 4.96 -20.71 5.09
N SER A 4 4.71 -19.42 5.36
CA SER A 4 5.77 -18.55 5.85
C SER A 4 6.22 -19.15 7.19
N ASN A 5 7.52 -19.42 7.33
CA ASN A 5 8.04 -20.02 8.54
C ASN A 5 9.30 -19.27 8.94
N SER A 6 9.18 -18.44 9.96
CA SER A 6 10.32 -17.89 10.68
C SER A 6 10.91 -19.00 11.56
N SER A 7 11.84 -19.78 11.00
CA SER A 7 12.64 -20.71 11.81
C SER A 7 13.61 -19.93 12.71
N GLY A 8 13.38 -19.88 14.02
CA GLY A 8 14.26 -19.17 14.97
C GLY A 8 13.66 -18.98 16.37
N SER A 9 14.43 -18.40 17.31
CA SER A 9 14.09 -18.29 18.73
C SER A 9 13.18 -17.10 19.11
N ASN A 10 12.51 -16.46 18.14
CA ASN A 10 11.55 -15.36 18.33
C ASN A 10 10.38 -15.53 17.35
N VAL A 11 9.61 -16.61 17.52
CA VAL A 11 8.46 -16.91 16.65
C VAL A 11 7.27 -16.07 17.10
N CYS A 12 6.97 -15.02 16.36
CA CYS A 12 5.74 -14.25 16.55
C CYS A 12 4.76 -14.59 15.43
N ASN A 13 3.47 -14.30 15.64
CA ASN A 13 2.45 -14.59 14.64
C ASN A 13 2.73 -13.83 13.34
N GLU A 14 2.71 -14.56 12.22
CA GLU A 14 2.70 -14.01 10.88
C GLU A 14 1.27 -14.07 10.35
N TYR A 15 0.82 -13.00 9.71
CA TYR A 15 -0.52 -12.90 9.15
C TYR A 15 -0.43 -12.66 7.64
N GLY A 16 -1.15 -13.46 6.86
CA GLY A 16 -1.50 -13.12 5.48
C GLY A 16 -2.77 -12.28 5.48
N TYR A 17 -2.80 -11.20 4.71
CA TYR A 17 -3.93 -10.26 4.66
C TYR A 17 -4.75 -10.42 3.38
N ASP A 18 -4.08 -10.51 2.22
CA ASP A 18 -4.73 -10.58 0.93
C ASP A 18 -3.84 -11.21 -0.16
N ILE A 19 -4.44 -11.53 -1.29
CA ILE A 19 -3.81 -12.21 -2.43
C ILE A 19 -4.26 -11.61 -3.77
N ALA A 20 -3.30 -11.39 -4.66
CA ALA A 20 -3.55 -11.00 -6.05
C ALA A 20 -2.89 -11.98 -7.03
N THR A 21 -3.35 -11.98 -8.27
CA THR A 21 -2.77 -12.83 -9.33
C THR A 21 -2.63 -12.04 -10.63
N ASP A 22 -1.54 -12.27 -11.35
CA ASP A 22 -1.39 -11.90 -12.74
C ASP A 22 -1.14 -13.16 -13.60
N SER A 23 -0.74 -13.01 -14.86
CA SER A 23 -0.41 -14.17 -15.70
C SER A 23 0.88 -14.90 -15.30
N SER A 24 1.72 -14.28 -14.44
CA SER A 24 3.03 -14.79 -14.02
C SER A 24 2.99 -15.55 -12.69
N GLY A 25 1.97 -15.33 -11.86
CA GLY A 25 1.79 -16.09 -10.64
C GLY A 25 0.86 -15.42 -9.63
N ILE A 26 1.09 -15.79 -8.37
CA ILE A 26 0.29 -15.45 -7.21
C ILE A 26 1.14 -14.56 -6.29
N TYR A 27 0.57 -13.46 -5.82
CA TYR A 27 1.18 -12.53 -4.88
C TYR A 27 0.40 -12.55 -3.57
N VAL A 28 1.06 -12.82 -2.46
CA VAL A 28 0.44 -12.83 -1.12
C VAL A 28 1.05 -11.71 -0.31
N ILE A 29 0.23 -10.84 0.27
CA ILE A 29 0.69 -9.85 1.23
C ILE A 29 0.49 -10.32 2.65
N GLY A 30 1.45 -9.98 3.50
CA GLY A 30 1.44 -10.38 4.89
C GLY A 30 2.37 -9.52 5.72
N ASN A 31 2.42 -9.81 7.02
CA ASN A 31 3.49 -9.34 7.88
C ASN A 31 4.38 -10.49 8.35
N SER A 32 5.68 -10.21 8.47
CA SER A 32 6.59 -11.05 9.25
C SER A 32 7.09 -10.27 10.46
N GLN A 33 7.16 -10.96 11.59
CA GLN A 33 7.65 -10.39 12.84
C GLN A 33 8.97 -11.08 13.19
N SER A 34 10.07 -10.51 12.74
CA SER A 34 11.41 -10.88 13.25
C SER A 34 11.67 -10.32 14.67
N ASN A 35 10.78 -9.47 15.21
CA ASN A 35 10.98 -8.78 16.51
C ASN A 35 9.72 -8.54 17.38
N CYS A 36 8.65 -9.34 17.25
CA CYS A 36 7.48 -9.37 18.16
C CYS A 36 6.88 -8.00 18.55
N GLY A 37 6.78 -7.06 17.60
CA GLY A 37 6.26 -5.71 17.88
C GLY A 37 6.28 -4.76 16.69
N THR A 38 7.07 -5.03 15.65
CA THR A 38 7.04 -4.25 14.41
C THR A 38 6.81 -5.18 13.22
N GLY A 39 5.54 -5.43 12.87
CA GLY A 39 5.21 -6.19 11.67
C GLY A 39 5.87 -5.56 10.45
N GLN A 40 6.69 -6.32 9.72
CA GLN A 40 7.30 -5.92 8.46
C GLN A 40 6.39 -6.37 7.33
N TRP A 41 6.02 -5.47 6.42
CA TRP A 41 5.24 -5.88 5.26
C TRP A 41 6.08 -6.80 4.38
N GLN A 42 5.44 -7.87 3.93
CA GLN A 42 6.02 -8.83 3.00
C GLN A 42 5.09 -9.04 1.84
N ILE A 43 5.69 -9.26 0.68
CA ILE A 43 5.02 -9.77 -0.51
C ILE A 43 5.72 -11.07 -0.86
N ALA A 44 5.00 -12.19 -0.82
CA ALA A 44 5.47 -13.46 -1.35
C ALA A 44 4.97 -13.64 -2.78
N LYS A 45 5.83 -14.09 -3.70
CA LYS A 45 5.43 -14.50 -5.05
C LYS A 45 5.54 -16.01 -5.21
N LEU A 46 4.45 -16.65 -5.61
CA LEU A 46 4.37 -18.07 -5.88
C LEU A 46 4.00 -18.32 -7.34
N ASP A 47 4.45 -19.45 -7.90
CA ASP A 47 3.88 -19.99 -9.13
C ASP A 47 2.48 -20.59 -8.86
N PHE A 48 1.76 -20.97 -9.92
CA PHE A 48 0.43 -21.59 -9.79
C PHE A 48 0.44 -23.01 -9.21
N SER A 49 1.62 -23.61 -9.02
CA SER A 49 1.80 -24.86 -8.27
C SER A 49 2.04 -24.60 -6.77
N GLY A 50 2.14 -23.32 -6.37
CA GLY A 50 2.38 -22.88 -5.00
C GLY A 50 3.85 -22.94 -4.57
N ASN A 51 4.81 -22.94 -5.51
CA ASN A 51 6.23 -22.85 -5.22
C ASN A 51 6.71 -21.38 -5.24
N PRO A 52 7.62 -20.98 -4.33
CA PRO A 52 8.19 -19.63 -4.37
C PRO A 52 8.95 -19.34 -5.66
N VAL A 53 8.69 -18.18 -6.26
CA VAL A 53 9.42 -17.68 -7.44
C VAL A 53 10.73 -17.05 -6.96
N SER A 54 11.83 -17.80 -7.01
CA SER A 54 13.11 -17.41 -6.38
C SER A 54 13.70 -16.09 -6.86
N SER A 55 13.35 -15.64 -8.07
CA SER A 55 13.79 -14.35 -8.62
C SER A 55 13.05 -13.13 -8.03
N PHE A 56 12.00 -13.35 -7.25
CA PHE A 56 11.25 -12.27 -6.60
C PHE A 56 11.81 -12.01 -5.20
N GLY A 57 12.35 -10.81 -4.96
CA GLY A 57 13.00 -10.46 -3.70
C GLY A 57 14.07 -11.47 -3.27
N SER A 58 14.06 -11.86 -2.00
CA SER A 58 14.92 -12.90 -1.45
C SER A 58 14.12 -14.21 -1.31
N SER A 59 14.44 -15.20 -2.14
CA SER A 59 13.80 -16.52 -2.11
C SER A 59 12.27 -16.48 -2.29
N GLY A 60 11.78 -15.60 -3.14
CA GLY A 60 10.35 -15.42 -3.40
C GLY A 60 9.64 -14.44 -2.46
N ILE A 61 10.38 -13.72 -1.61
CA ILE A 61 9.83 -12.76 -0.65
C ILE A 61 10.47 -11.39 -0.86
N ALA A 62 9.66 -10.39 -1.19
CA ALA A 62 10.03 -8.98 -1.07
C ALA A 62 9.63 -8.49 0.34
N SER A 63 10.62 -8.28 1.21
CA SER A 63 10.40 -7.74 2.56
C SER A 63 10.68 -6.25 2.61
N TYR A 64 9.88 -5.50 3.36
CA TYR A 64 10.14 -4.08 3.56
C TYR A 64 9.61 -3.55 4.91
N ILE A 65 10.25 -2.50 5.43
CA ILE A 65 9.90 -1.85 6.69
C ILE A 65 9.51 -0.40 6.37
N PRO A 66 8.25 0.02 6.55
CA PRO A 66 8.00 1.38 6.96
C PRO A 66 8.56 1.55 8.38
N SER A 67 9.41 2.55 8.62
CA SER A 67 9.88 2.89 9.97
C SER A 67 8.70 3.06 10.95
N GLY A 68 8.87 2.82 12.26
CA GLY A 68 7.93 3.29 13.29
C GLY A 68 7.16 2.25 14.11
N GLY A 69 7.05 0.99 13.68
CA GLY A 69 6.35 -0.06 14.43
C GLY A 69 4.83 -0.01 14.31
N GLY A 70 4.18 -1.17 14.21
CA GLY A 70 2.75 -1.23 13.89
C GLY A 70 2.46 -0.88 12.43
N THR A 71 2.76 -1.80 11.52
CA THR A 71 2.49 -1.61 10.10
C THR A 71 1.83 -2.87 9.58
N GLU A 72 0.72 -2.72 8.85
CA GLU A 72 0.00 -3.85 8.27
C GLU A 72 -0.36 -3.54 6.81
N PRO A 73 -0.01 -4.43 5.86
CA PRO A 73 -0.63 -4.37 4.56
C PRO A 73 -2.08 -4.83 4.71
N LYS A 74 -2.99 -4.21 3.96
CA LYS A 74 -4.41 -4.54 3.99
C LYS A 74 -4.92 -5.11 2.67
N ASP A 75 -4.41 -4.58 1.56
CA ASP A 75 -4.88 -4.95 0.23
C ASP A 75 -3.73 -4.90 -0.79
N ILE A 76 -3.83 -5.75 -1.81
CA ILE A 76 -2.90 -5.78 -2.94
C ILE A 76 -3.65 -5.79 -4.28
N PHE A 77 -3.25 -4.88 -5.16
CA PHE A 77 -3.67 -4.86 -6.55
C PHE A 77 -2.49 -5.08 -7.48
N VAL A 78 -2.72 -5.73 -8.63
CA VAL A 78 -1.70 -5.94 -9.67
C VAL A 78 -2.25 -5.55 -11.03
N ASP A 79 -1.45 -4.77 -11.78
CA ASP A 79 -1.65 -4.52 -13.20
C ASP A 79 -0.36 -4.76 -13.99
N SER A 80 -0.39 -4.46 -15.29
CA SER A 80 0.78 -4.61 -16.18
C SER A 80 1.96 -3.70 -15.86
N THR A 81 1.77 -2.71 -14.98
CA THR A 81 2.78 -1.71 -14.59
C THR A 81 3.38 -1.97 -13.21
N GLY A 82 2.75 -2.80 -12.38
CA GLY A 82 3.29 -3.20 -11.09
C GLY A 82 2.27 -3.72 -10.08
N LEU A 83 2.76 -3.90 -8.86
CA LEU A 83 1.98 -4.22 -7.67
C LEU A 83 1.70 -2.94 -6.89
N TYR A 84 0.53 -2.83 -6.30
CA TYR A 84 0.12 -1.73 -5.44
C TYR A 84 -0.35 -2.32 -4.13
N VAL A 85 0.29 -1.94 -3.03
CA VAL A 85 -0.05 -2.45 -1.71
C VAL A 85 -0.50 -1.29 -0.85
N ALA A 86 -1.72 -1.36 -0.33
CA ALA A 86 -2.27 -0.39 0.61
C ALA A 86 -2.28 -0.92 2.03
N GLY A 87 -2.22 0.00 2.98
CA GLY A 87 -2.23 -0.29 4.41
C GLY A 87 -1.91 0.97 5.19
N TYR A 88 -1.26 0.80 6.33
CA TYR A 88 -0.81 1.92 7.15
C TYR A 88 0.61 1.74 7.68
N ASP A 89 1.22 2.87 8.01
CA ASP A 89 2.43 2.92 8.83
C ASP A 89 2.33 4.02 9.89
N SER A 90 3.20 3.97 10.88
CA SER A 90 3.24 4.90 12.00
C SER A 90 4.38 5.92 11.91
N ALA A 91 5.12 5.98 10.79
CA ALA A 91 6.25 6.91 10.65
C ALA A 91 5.83 8.24 10.02
N PRO A 92 6.21 9.40 10.60
CA PRO A 92 7.24 9.57 11.63
C PRO A 92 6.75 9.61 13.09
N GLY A 93 5.51 9.23 13.38
CA GLY A 93 4.98 9.18 14.75
C GLY A 93 3.46 9.12 14.85
N ASP A 94 2.76 9.01 13.72
CA ASP A 94 1.30 8.96 13.63
C ASP A 94 0.89 7.94 12.57
N TRP A 95 -0.24 7.27 12.79
CA TRP A 95 -0.70 6.19 11.92
C TRP A 95 -1.39 6.77 10.70
N GLN A 96 -0.69 6.70 9.58
CA GLN A 96 -1.11 7.27 8.31
C GLN A 96 -1.38 6.18 7.28
N TRP A 97 -2.18 6.53 6.28
CA TRP A 97 -2.35 5.70 5.09
C TRP A 97 -1.03 5.60 4.35
N ARG A 98 -0.74 4.41 3.84
CA ARG A 98 0.41 4.12 3.01
C ARG A 98 -0.02 3.34 1.78
N VAL A 99 0.48 3.74 0.62
CA VAL A 99 0.42 2.98 -0.62
C VAL A 99 1.82 2.86 -1.20
N ASP A 100 2.23 1.63 -1.49
CA ASP A 100 3.50 1.32 -2.14
C ASP A 100 3.26 0.74 -3.53
N LYS A 101 3.93 1.30 -4.54
CA LYS A 101 4.05 0.67 -5.86
C LYS A 101 5.35 -0.10 -5.94
N ARG A 102 5.27 -1.36 -6.37
CA ARG A 102 6.40 -2.29 -6.47
C ARG A 102 6.46 -2.91 -7.86
N SER A 103 7.67 -3.30 -8.26
CA SER A 103 7.86 -4.11 -9.46
C SER A 103 7.26 -5.50 -9.28
N ALA A 104 6.41 -5.93 -10.21
CA ALA A 104 5.83 -7.28 -10.22
C ALA A 104 6.87 -8.37 -10.59
N THR A 105 8.01 -7.96 -11.13
CA THR A 105 9.11 -8.84 -11.57
C THR A 105 9.99 -9.27 -10.40
N ASP A 106 10.43 -8.32 -9.59
CA ASP A 106 11.45 -8.54 -8.55
C ASP A 106 11.05 -8.00 -7.16
N GLY A 107 9.90 -7.33 -7.03
CA GLY A 107 9.41 -6.77 -5.77
C GLY A 107 10.11 -5.48 -5.33
N SER A 108 11.00 -4.92 -6.15
CA SER A 108 11.70 -3.67 -5.87
C SER A 108 10.73 -2.49 -5.72
N SER A 109 11.11 -1.50 -4.90
CA SER A 109 10.31 -0.30 -4.67
C SER A 109 10.33 0.63 -5.89
N ILE A 110 9.16 1.03 -6.37
CA ILE A 110 9.01 2.03 -7.42
C ILE A 110 8.71 3.38 -6.78
N TRP A 111 7.69 3.46 -5.93
CA TRP A 111 7.41 4.63 -5.11
C TRP A 111 6.60 4.29 -3.86
N THR A 112 6.62 5.22 -2.91
CA THR A 112 5.75 5.25 -1.73
C THR A 112 4.94 6.55 -1.74
N ARG A 113 3.68 6.46 -1.32
CA ARG A 113 2.80 7.60 -1.05
C ARG A 113 2.13 7.41 0.29
N THR A 114 2.08 8.47 1.07
CA THR A 114 1.38 8.48 2.35
C THR A 114 0.32 9.57 2.37
N SER A 115 -0.70 9.37 3.19
CA SER A 115 -1.70 10.39 3.52
C SER A 115 -1.98 10.31 5.00
N ASN A 116 -1.88 11.43 5.69
CA ASN A 116 -2.35 11.54 7.05
C ASN A 116 -3.59 12.47 7.07
N PRO A 117 -4.80 11.92 6.98
CA PRO A 117 -6.04 12.68 7.07
C PRO A 117 -6.25 13.37 8.42
N SER A 118 -5.81 12.75 9.52
CA SER A 118 -6.07 13.21 10.89
C SER A 118 -4.80 13.16 11.76
N SER A 119 -4.96 13.46 13.06
CA SER A 119 -3.92 13.20 14.07
C SER A 119 -4.23 11.95 14.90
N SER A 120 -5.14 11.12 14.41
CA SER A 120 -5.61 9.89 15.01
C SER A 120 -5.30 8.74 14.06
N ILE A 121 -5.75 7.54 14.41
CA ILE A 121 -5.35 6.34 13.68
C ILE A 121 -6.08 6.25 12.34
N ASP A 122 -5.36 6.36 11.23
CA ASP A 122 -5.93 6.28 9.88
C ASP A 122 -5.45 5.03 9.14
N TYR A 123 -6.36 4.33 8.44
CA TYR A 123 -6.06 3.08 7.75
C TYR A 123 -6.52 3.09 6.29
N ALA A 124 -5.62 2.87 5.33
CA ALA A 124 -6.03 2.48 3.98
C ALA A 124 -6.33 0.97 3.97
N ASN A 125 -7.58 0.61 3.69
CA ASN A 125 -8.05 -0.78 3.71
C ASN A 125 -8.10 -1.40 2.31
N ALA A 126 -8.19 -0.60 1.26
CA ALA A 126 -8.36 -1.07 -0.11
C ALA A 126 -7.60 -0.20 -1.10
N VAL A 127 -7.18 -0.81 -2.22
CA VAL A 127 -6.56 -0.13 -3.36
C VAL A 127 -6.97 -0.76 -4.68
N VAL A 128 -7.28 0.08 -5.66
CA VAL A 128 -7.50 -0.34 -7.05
C VAL A 128 -6.89 0.67 -8.00
N VAL A 129 -6.54 0.22 -9.21
CA VAL A 129 -6.10 1.08 -10.30
C VAL A 129 -6.96 0.82 -11.51
N ASP A 130 -7.47 1.88 -12.13
CA ASP A 130 -8.25 1.76 -13.36
C ASP A 130 -7.36 1.59 -14.60
N SER A 131 -7.97 1.31 -15.74
CA SER A 131 -7.25 1.09 -17.01
C SER A 131 -6.47 2.31 -17.52
N THR A 132 -6.68 3.50 -16.93
CA THR A 132 -5.95 4.73 -17.28
C THR A 132 -4.73 4.97 -16.38
N GLY A 133 -4.50 4.09 -15.40
CA GLY A 133 -3.44 4.26 -14.42
C GLY A 133 -3.80 5.25 -13.30
N GLN A 134 -5.09 5.50 -13.07
CA GLN A 134 -5.56 6.28 -11.93
C GLN A 134 -5.82 5.34 -10.75
N LEU A 135 -5.18 5.64 -9.62
CA LEU A 135 -5.26 4.87 -8.38
C LEU A 135 -6.35 5.43 -7.48
N TYR A 136 -7.06 4.54 -6.81
CA TYR A 136 -8.01 4.84 -5.76
C TYR A 136 -7.64 4.02 -4.53
N ALA A 137 -7.45 4.69 -3.41
CA ALA A 137 -7.30 4.06 -2.10
C ALA A 137 -8.52 4.39 -1.25
N GLY A 138 -9.08 3.39 -0.57
CA GLY A 138 -10.23 3.54 0.31
C GLY A 138 -9.92 3.05 1.71
N GLY A 139 -10.52 3.66 2.73
CA GLY A 139 -10.13 3.39 4.11
C GLY A 139 -10.93 4.17 5.14
N VAL A 140 -10.42 4.18 6.36
CA VAL A 140 -11.01 4.91 7.49
C VAL A 140 -10.10 6.06 7.87
N ASP A 141 -10.69 7.22 8.15
CA ASP A 141 -10.04 8.28 8.92
C ASP A 141 -10.82 8.66 10.18
N LEU A 142 -10.11 9.22 11.17
CA LEU A 142 -10.68 9.63 12.45
C LEU A 142 -10.67 11.15 12.66
N SER A 143 -10.77 11.93 11.58
CA SER A 143 -10.64 13.40 11.61
C SER A 143 -11.71 14.12 12.44
N LEU A 144 -12.91 13.56 12.58
CA LEU A 144 -13.99 14.12 13.40
C LEU A 144 -14.13 13.48 14.79
N GLY A 145 -13.17 12.65 15.21
CA GLY A 145 -13.20 11.92 16.48
C GLY A 145 -14.07 10.65 16.46
N ASN A 146 -14.70 10.35 15.33
CA ASN A 146 -15.30 9.07 14.98
C ASN A 146 -14.72 8.57 13.65
N GLY A 147 -14.78 7.26 13.40
CA GLY A 147 -14.32 6.68 12.14
C GLY A 147 -15.25 7.04 10.98
N GLU A 148 -14.70 7.59 9.91
CA GLU A 148 -15.38 7.93 8.66
C GLU A 148 -14.73 7.20 7.50
N TRP A 149 -15.54 6.79 6.51
CA TRP A 149 -15.00 6.21 5.29
C TRP A 149 -14.47 7.32 4.38
N ARG A 150 -13.29 7.10 3.82
CA ARG A 150 -12.61 8.03 2.91
C ARG A 150 -12.18 7.30 1.65
N ILE A 151 -12.14 8.03 0.53
CA ILE A 151 -11.57 7.57 -0.74
C ILE A 151 -10.62 8.65 -1.25
N GLU A 152 -9.41 8.26 -1.66
CA GLU A 152 -8.40 9.15 -2.23
C GLU A 152 -8.01 8.69 -3.63
N GLY A 153 -8.17 9.58 -4.63
CA GLY A 153 -7.69 9.37 -5.99
C GLY A 153 -6.31 9.98 -6.23
N ARG A 154 -5.36 9.22 -6.80
CA ARG A 154 -4.03 9.71 -7.24
C ARG A 154 -3.59 9.14 -8.59
N ARG A 155 -2.89 9.92 -9.43
CA ARG A 155 -2.21 9.35 -10.62
C ARG A 155 -1.04 8.45 -10.20
N THR A 156 -0.82 7.34 -10.91
CA THR A 156 0.20 6.33 -10.56
C THR A 156 1.62 6.65 -11.04
N GLU A 157 1.81 7.70 -11.82
CA GLU A 157 3.11 8.14 -12.31
C GLU A 157 3.79 9.14 -11.35
N ALA A 158 5.13 9.25 -11.43
CA ALA A 158 5.85 10.37 -10.83
C ALA A 158 5.33 11.70 -11.44
N PRO A 159 5.35 12.83 -10.72
CA PRO A 159 4.82 14.07 -11.25
C PRO A 159 5.59 14.48 -12.50
N VAL A 160 4.99 14.28 -13.67
CA VAL A 160 5.36 14.98 -14.90
C VAL A 160 4.87 16.42 -14.75
N THR A 161 5.70 17.38 -15.14
CA THR A 161 5.38 18.82 -15.10
C THR A 161 3.98 19.06 -15.65
N ALA A 162 3.10 19.63 -14.82
CA ALA A 162 1.68 19.74 -15.12
C ALA A 162 1.44 20.52 -16.42
N PRO A 163 0.61 20.02 -17.36
CA PRO A 163 0.11 20.84 -18.44
C PRO A 163 -0.76 21.97 -17.88
N ALA A 164 -0.67 23.15 -18.49
CA ALA A 164 -1.37 24.36 -18.06
C ALA A 164 -2.88 24.13 -17.91
N VAL A 165 -3.39 24.27 -16.68
CA VAL A 165 -4.83 24.20 -16.39
C VAL A 165 -5.48 25.51 -16.84
N THR A 166 -6.41 25.42 -17.79
CA THR A 166 -7.31 26.53 -18.10
C THR A 166 -8.48 26.45 -17.12
N THR A 167 -8.60 27.43 -16.22
CA THR A 167 -9.62 27.45 -15.18
C THR A 167 -11.02 27.70 -15.78
N GLN A 168 -12.00 26.88 -15.40
CA GLN A 168 -13.41 27.22 -15.52
C GLN A 168 -13.89 27.66 -14.14
N SER A 169 -14.37 28.90 -14.02
CA SER A 169 -14.68 29.53 -12.74
C SER A 169 -15.93 28.91 -12.09
N ALA A 170 -15.75 28.26 -10.95
CA ALA A 170 -16.77 28.19 -9.90
C ALA A 170 -16.36 29.14 -8.77
N GLY A 171 -17.35 29.74 -8.11
CA GLY A 171 -17.20 30.85 -7.16
C GLY A 171 -16.14 30.62 -6.08
N SER A 172 -15.42 31.70 -5.80
CA SER A 172 -14.33 31.84 -4.84
C SER A 172 -14.69 31.42 -3.41
N VAL A 173 -13.91 30.51 -2.81
CA VAL A 173 -13.09 30.76 -1.59
C VAL A 173 -11.85 29.84 -1.66
N GLY A 174 -10.68 30.38 -1.30
CA GLY A 174 -9.37 29.95 -1.79
C GLY A 174 -8.83 28.61 -1.29
N ASP A 175 -8.18 27.90 -2.21
CA ASP A 175 -7.34 26.74 -1.93
C ASP A 175 -5.89 27.05 -2.32
N SER A 176 -5.02 26.99 -1.32
CA SER A 176 -3.57 27.08 -1.47
C SER A 176 -3.00 25.68 -1.66
N GLY A 177 -2.97 25.24 -2.91
CA GLY A 177 -1.97 24.27 -3.40
C GLY A 177 -2.00 22.85 -2.83
N ASP A 178 -3.09 22.39 -2.22
CA ASP A 178 -3.23 20.99 -1.82
C ASP A 178 -4.35 20.33 -2.63
N ASN A 179 -4.00 19.30 -3.41
CA ASN A 179 -4.92 18.59 -4.29
C ASN A 179 -5.81 17.63 -3.48
N ARG A 180 -6.57 18.17 -2.52
CA ARG A 180 -7.43 17.42 -1.60
C ARG A 180 -8.92 17.70 -1.87
N LEU A 181 -9.62 16.58 -2.12
CA LEU A 181 -11.05 16.29 -1.96
C LEU A 181 -11.98 16.54 -3.16
N VAL A 182 -12.52 15.43 -3.67
CA VAL A 182 -13.95 15.33 -3.98
C VAL A 182 -14.58 14.58 -2.80
N GLN A 183 -15.21 15.31 -1.88
CA GLN A 183 -16.23 14.75 -1.00
C GLN A 183 -17.52 14.61 -1.84
N VAL A 184 -18.13 13.44 -1.83
CA VAL A 184 -19.53 13.23 -2.26
C VAL A 184 -20.38 12.98 -1.03
#